data_AF-A0A530ZAD0-F1
#
_entry.id   AF-A0A530ZAD0-F1
#
_cell.length_a   1.000
_cell.length_b   1.000
_cell.length_c   1.000
_cell.angle_alpha   90.00
_cell.angle_beta   90.00
_cell.angle_gamma   90.00
#
_symmetry.space_group_name_H-M   'P 1'
#
loop_
_entity.id
_entity.type
_entity.pdbx_description
1 polymer ?
#
loop_
_entity_poly.entity_id
_entity_poly.type
_entity_poly.pdbx_seq_one_letter_code
_entity_poly.pdbx_strand_id
1 'polypeptide(L)'
;MATNSFSTGMRAIAATAFLAAAGPATGLKAQGLESTETVNRIVGSQVKQEEAKATAEARSVNTAIDRTRENIGTVRKTSKLDKVDIVFLTDAARSEGGPPPEIESKVKQHQDDITELRKEIEANALLFNAIESRRVQAQDVLAVEFGDPGKIVIYAAAKPSN
;
A
#
# COMPACT_ATOMS: atom_id res chain seq x y z
N MET A 1 -79.78 0.49 -29.24
CA MET A 1 -80.61 -0.70 -29.53
C MET A 1 -80.02 -1.37 -30.76
N ALA A 2 -79.70 -2.68 -30.65
CA ALA A 2 -79.30 -3.61 -31.73
C ALA A 2 -77.88 -3.42 -32.32
N THR A 3 -77.00 -4.42 -32.51
CA THR A 3 -77.07 -5.90 -32.44
C THR A 3 -75.67 -6.54 -32.28
N ASN A 4 -75.60 -7.60 -31.46
CA ASN A 4 -74.85 -8.89 -31.56
C ASN A 4 -74.30 -9.27 -32.97
N SER A 5 -73.38 -10.21 -33.23
CA SER A 5 -72.55 -11.23 -32.55
C SER A 5 -71.80 -12.00 -33.69
N PHE A 6 -71.00 -13.02 -33.35
CA PHE A 6 -70.43 -14.13 -34.15
C PHE A 6 -69.00 -13.95 -34.67
N SER A 7 -68.13 -14.95 -34.69
CA SER A 7 -67.81 -16.10 -33.82
C SER A 7 -66.52 -16.73 -34.36
N THR A 8 -65.63 -17.07 -33.44
CA THR A 8 -64.59 -18.13 -33.40
C THR A 8 -64.24 -18.99 -34.64
N GLY A 9 -62.93 -19.16 -34.86
CA GLY A 9 -62.32 -20.35 -35.50
C GLY A 9 -60.88 -20.09 -35.97
N MET A 10 -59.84 -20.24 -35.15
CA MET A 10 -59.03 -21.45 -34.88
C MET A 10 -57.68 -21.48 -35.64
N ARG A 11 -56.62 -21.15 -34.89
CA ARG A 11 -55.20 -21.60 -34.87
C ARG A 11 -54.56 -22.21 -36.14
N ALA A 12 -53.41 -21.66 -36.51
CA ALA A 12 -52.25 -22.44 -36.97
C ALA A 12 -50.94 -21.76 -36.57
N ILE A 13 -50.08 -22.54 -35.91
CA ILE A 13 -48.73 -22.21 -35.44
C ILE A 13 -47.76 -22.45 -36.58
N ALA A 14 -46.81 -21.55 -36.81
CA ALA A 14 -45.56 -21.88 -37.50
C ALA A 14 -44.42 -21.10 -36.85
N ALA A 15 -43.66 -21.83 -36.03
CA ALA A 15 -42.38 -21.40 -35.49
C ALA A 15 -41.34 -21.37 -36.62
N THR A 16 -40.50 -20.34 -36.65
CA THR A 16 -39.25 -20.38 -37.43
C THR A 16 -38.15 -19.83 -36.54
N ALA A 17 -37.28 -20.74 -36.11
CA ALA A 17 -36.11 -20.46 -35.31
C ALA A 17 -35.09 -19.66 -36.14
N PHE A 18 -34.57 -18.58 -35.58
CA PHE A 18 -33.42 -17.86 -36.13
C PHE A 18 -32.20 -18.17 -35.25
N LEU A 19 -31.34 -19.06 -35.73
CA LEU A 19 -30.04 -19.42 -35.16
C LEU A 19 -28.95 -18.91 -36.10
N ALA A 20 -28.24 -17.86 -35.70
CA ALA A 20 -26.91 -17.43 -36.17
C ALA A 20 -26.59 -16.08 -35.49
N ALA A 21 -25.46 -15.78 -34.86
CA ALA A 21 -24.19 -16.46 -34.68
C ALA A 21 -23.53 -15.84 -33.42
N ALA A 22 -23.17 -16.65 -32.44
CA ALA A 22 -22.30 -16.19 -31.34
C ALA A 22 -20.84 -16.40 -31.79
N GLY A 23 -20.17 -15.32 -32.20
CA GLY A 23 -18.74 -15.34 -32.48
C GLY A 23 -17.91 -15.54 -31.19
N PRO A 24 -16.69 -16.07 -31.28
CA PRO A 24 -15.82 -16.25 -30.13
C PRO A 24 -15.23 -14.88 -29.75
N ALA A 25 -15.87 -14.18 -28.81
CA ALA A 25 -15.23 -13.07 -28.10
C ALA A 25 -14.47 -13.57 -26.86
N THR A 26 -13.76 -14.70 -26.96
CA THR A 26 -12.72 -15.07 -25.98
C THR A 26 -11.42 -14.42 -26.42
N GLY A 27 -11.31 -13.13 -26.11
CA GLY A 27 -10.19 -12.31 -26.52
C GLY A 27 -10.03 -11.04 -25.70
N LEU A 28 -10.51 -11.01 -24.45
CA LEU A 28 -10.03 -10.01 -23.49
C LEU A 28 -8.64 -10.45 -23.01
N LYS A 29 -7.67 -10.34 -23.92
CA LYS A 29 -6.27 -10.09 -23.56
C LYS A 29 -6.21 -8.63 -23.06
N ALA A 30 -6.73 -8.39 -21.85
CA ALA A 30 -6.12 -7.37 -21.01
C ALA A 30 -4.74 -7.96 -20.67
N GLN A 31 -3.68 -7.65 -21.42
CA GLN A 31 -2.87 -6.44 -21.18
C GLN A 31 -2.83 -6.24 -19.67
N GLY A 32 -1.98 -6.97 -18.97
CA GLY A 32 -0.54 -6.77 -19.06
C GLY A 32 -0.16 -6.33 -17.66
N LEU A 33 0.77 -7.06 -17.05
CA LEU A 33 1.32 -6.79 -15.75
C LEU A 33 1.89 -5.36 -15.74
N GLU A 34 1.10 -4.39 -15.29
CA GLU A 34 1.57 -3.02 -15.03
C GLU A 34 1.48 -2.82 -13.52
N SER A 35 2.65 -2.95 -12.89
CA SER A 35 3.10 -2.46 -11.60
C SER A 35 2.05 -2.10 -10.54
N THR A 36 2.08 -2.85 -9.44
CA THR A 36 1.49 -2.50 -8.14
C THR A 36 2.17 -1.25 -7.54
N GLU A 37 2.04 -0.08 -8.18
CA GLU A 37 2.44 1.21 -7.60
C GLU A 37 1.19 2.02 -7.29
N THR A 38 0.49 1.65 -6.22
CA THR A 38 -0.70 2.37 -5.74
C THR A 38 -0.28 3.69 -5.08
N VAL A 39 -0.04 4.72 -5.87
CA VAL A 39 0.24 6.08 -5.36
C VAL A 39 -1.06 6.69 -4.83
N ASN A 40 -1.15 6.94 -3.52
CA ASN A 40 -2.28 7.64 -2.90
C ASN A 40 -1.79 8.98 -2.33
N ARG A 41 -2.58 10.04 -2.53
CA ARG A 41 -2.18 11.42 -2.24
C ARG A 41 -2.84 11.86 -0.95
N ILE A 42 -2.04 11.99 0.12
CA ILE A 42 -2.53 12.38 1.45
C ILE A 42 -2.05 13.81 1.66
N VAL A 43 -2.97 14.75 1.46
CA VAL A 43 -2.82 16.20 1.71
C VAL A 43 -1.44 16.76 1.35
N GLY A 44 -1.26 17.11 0.07
CA GLY A 44 -0.04 17.77 -0.42
C GLY A 44 1.18 16.86 -0.64
N SER A 45 1.23 15.67 -0.02
CA SER A 45 2.35 14.74 -0.11
C SER A 45 1.99 13.50 -0.93
N GLN A 46 2.92 13.01 -1.76
CA GLN A 46 2.78 11.71 -2.44
C GLN A 46 3.30 10.60 -1.52
N VAL A 47 2.47 9.61 -1.20
CA VAL A 47 2.91 8.44 -0.43
C VAL A 47 3.13 7.27 -1.39
N LYS A 48 4.39 6.89 -1.60
CA LYS A 48 4.75 5.68 -2.33
C LYS A 48 5.04 4.53 -1.38
N GLN A 49 4.81 3.33 -1.88
CA GLN A 49 5.12 2.09 -1.20
C GLN A 49 6.15 1.35 -2.04
N GLU A 50 7.16 0.84 -1.38
CA GLU A 50 8.18 -0.02 -1.96
C GLU A 50 8.31 -1.27 -1.09
N GLU A 51 8.47 -2.42 -1.72
CA GLU A 51 8.69 -3.69 -1.03
C GLU A 51 10.13 -4.11 -1.22
N ALA A 52 10.82 -4.41 -0.13
CA ALA A 52 12.21 -4.83 -0.16
C ALA A 52 12.47 -5.95 0.84
N LYS A 53 13.55 -6.69 0.60
CA LYS A 53 14.10 -7.58 1.62
C LYS A 53 14.99 -6.76 2.55
N ALA A 54 14.84 -6.95 3.85
CA ALA A 54 15.69 -6.40 4.90
C ALA A 54 17.17 -6.71 4.65
N THR A 55 17.47 -7.90 4.14
CA THR A 55 18.83 -8.28 3.75
C THR A 55 19.37 -7.49 2.57
N ALA A 56 18.53 -7.08 1.61
CA ALA A 56 18.94 -6.25 0.48
C ALA A 56 19.13 -4.78 0.88
N GLU A 57 18.30 -4.28 1.81
CA GLU A 57 18.36 -2.91 2.32
C GLU A 57 19.18 -2.78 3.62
N ALA A 58 19.88 -3.83 4.04
CA ALA A 58 20.53 -3.89 5.36
C ALA A 58 21.45 -2.70 5.60
N ARG A 59 22.21 -2.27 4.58
CA ARG A 59 23.09 -1.11 4.67
C ARG A 59 22.32 0.20 4.90
N SER A 60 21.26 0.44 4.13
CA SER A 60 20.43 1.63 4.21
C SER A 60 19.72 1.68 5.56
N VAL A 61 19.07 0.58 5.96
CA VAL A 61 18.38 0.44 7.24
C VAL A 61 19.35 0.66 8.40
N ASN A 62 20.52 0.03 8.38
CA ASN A 62 21.52 0.18 9.43
C ASN A 62 22.07 1.61 9.53
N THR A 63 22.18 2.32 8.40
CA THR A 63 22.60 3.72 8.39
C THR A 63 21.50 4.62 8.95
N ALA A 64 20.24 4.37 8.56
CA ALA A 64 19.09 5.10 9.08
C ALA A 64 18.92 4.86 10.59
N ILE A 65 19.16 3.64 11.08
CA ILE A 65 19.12 3.31 12.52
C ILE A 65 20.17 4.13 13.28
N ASP A 66 21.42 4.18 12.81
CA ASP A 66 22.49 4.93 13.47
C ASP A 66 22.15 6.43 13.61
N ARG A 67 21.39 6.95 12.66
CA ARG A 67 20.95 8.35 12.61
C ARG A 67 19.62 8.61 13.29
N THR A 68 19.01 7.59 13.89
CA THR A 68 17.69 7.71 14.56
C THR A 68 17.66 8.90 15.51
N ARG A 69 18.67 9.04 16.37
CA ARG A 69 18.74 10.13 17.36
C ARG A 69 18.72 11.52 16.71
N GLU A 70 19.44 11.70 15.60
CA GLU A 70 19.42 12.95 14.83
C GLU A 70 18.04 13.19 14.20
N ASN A 71 17.42 12.12 13.69
CA ASN A 71 16.18 12.19 12.92
C ASN A 71 14.93 12.41 13.77
N ILE A 72 14.92 12.03 15.05
CA ILE A 72 13.83 12.33 16.01
C ILE A 72 13.49 13.82 15.99
N GLY A 73 14.50 14.69 16.10
CA GLY A 73 14.30 16.13 16.11
C GLY A 73 13.72 16.67 14.81
N THR A 74 14.05 16.04 13.68
CA THR A 74 13.54 16.40 12.35
C THR A 74 12.10 15.93 12.18
N VAL A 75 11.77 14.70 12.59
CA VAL A 75 10.40 14.16 12.60
C VAL A 75 9.46 15.08 13.36
N ARG A 76 9.82 15.47 14.58
CA ARG A 76 9.01 16.38 15.41
C ARG A 76 8.72 17.72 14.75
N LYS A 77 9.69 18.26 14.00
CA LYS A 77 9.60 19.58 13.35
C LYS A 77 9.04 19.54 11.93
N THR A 78 8.78 18.35 11.39
CA THR A 78 8.31 18.18 10.02
C THR A 78 6.88 18.68 9.90
N SER A 79 6.69 19.79 9.18
CA SER A 79 5.38 20.42 8.93
C SER A 79 4.94 20.34 7.47
N LYS A 80 5.83 19.89 6.58
CA LYS A 80 5.56 19.70 5.16
C LYS A 80 6.36 18.51 4.65
N LEU A 81 5.71 17.69 3.83
CA LEU A 81 6.34 16.64 3.05
C LEU A 81 5.88 16.79 1.59
N ASP A 82 6.76 16.46 0.67
CA ASP A 82 6.45 16.37 -0.76
C ASP A 82 6.31 14.89 -1.15
N LYS A 83 7.12 14.01 -0.54
CA LYS A 83 7.10 12.55 -0.79
C LYS A 83 7.39 11.75 0.49
N VAL A 84 6.63 10.67 0.69
CA VAL A 84 6.86 9.65 1.72
C VAL A 84 7.02 8.32 1.02
N ASP A 85 8.19 7.70 1.11
CA ASP A 85 8.45 6.36 0.60
C ASP A 85 8.45 5.38 1.78
N ILE A 86 7.55 4.41 1.77
CA ILE A 86 7.50 3.37 2.81
C ILE A 86 8.09 2.09 2.26
N VAL A 87 9.24 1.69 2.79
CA VAL A 87 9.94 0.47 2.45
C VAL A 87 9.52 -0.64 3.41
N PHE A 88 8.72 -1.58 2.89
CA PHE A 88 8.28 -2.76 3.62
C PHE A 88 9.38 -3.82 3.61
N LEU A 89 10.01 -4.01 4.76
CA LEU A 89 10.98 -5.06 5.04
C LEU A 89 10.23 -6.35 5.38
N THR A 90 9.71 -7.01 4.35
CA THR A 90 8.73 -8.10 4.48
C THR A 90 9.27 -9.31 5.24
N ASP A 91 10.55 -9.64 5.07
CA ASP A 91 11.31 -10.69 5.77
C ASP A 91 11.74 -10.28 7.19
N ALA A 92 11.66 -8.99 7.54
CA ALA A 92 11.83 -8.51 8.91
C ALA A 92 10.52 -8.47 9.70
N ALA A 93 9.39 -8.75 9.05
CA ALA A 93 8.09 -8.70 9.71
C ALA A 93 8.02 -9.69 10.88
N ARG A 94 7.26 -9.34 11.93
CA ARG A 94 7.10 -10.21 13.11
C ARG A 94 6.56 -11.60 12.74
N SER A 95 5.73 -11.69 11.71
CA SER A 95 5.20 -12.95 11.18
C SER A 95 6.24 -13.82 10.49
N GLU A 96 7.37 -13.25 10.06
CA GLU A 96 8.50 -13.94 9.43
C GLU A 96 9.66 -14.22 10.41
N GLY A 97 9.49 -13.91 11.70
CA GLY A 97 10.51 -14.12 12.72
C GLY A 97 11.28 -12.87 13.14
N GLY A 98 10.96 -11.71 12.57
CA GLY A 98 11.58 -10.44 12.93
C GLY A 98 12.81 -10.09 12.07
N PRO A 99 13.48 -8.96 12.35
CA PRO A 99 14.61 -8.50 11.55
C PRO A 99 15.78 -9.50 11.54
N PRO A 100 16.55 -9.57 10.44
CA PRO A 100 17.74 -10.41 10.38
C PRO A 100 18.76 -9.98 11.45
N PRO A 101 19.65 -10.89 11.91
CA PRO A 101 20.51 -10.65 13.08
C PRO A 101 21.37 -9.37 13.03
N GLU A 102 21.79 -8.97 11.84
CA GLU A 102 22.56 -7.74 11.61
C GLU A 102 21.75 -6.49 11.97
N ILE A 103 20.50 -6.41 11.50
CA ILE A 103 19.58 -5.31 11.79
C ILE A 103 19.07 -5.43 13.22
N GLU A 104 18.73 -6.63 13.68
CA GLU A 104 18.25 -6.86 15.05
C GLU A 104 19.25 -6.35 16.10
N SER A 105 20.54 -6.60 15.89
CA SER A 105 21.61 -6.13 16.77
C SER A 105 21.65 -4.61 16.85
N LYS A 106 21.50 -3.91 15.71
CA LYS A 106 21.43 -2.44 15.66
C LYS A 106 20.16 -1.90 16.30
N VAL A 107 19.02 -2.51 16.04
CA VAL A 107 17.73 -2.14 16.66
C VAL A 107 17.83 -2.24 18.17
N LYS A 108 18.48 -3.28 18.71
CA LYS A 108 18.73 -3.41 20.16
C LYS A 108 19.66 -2.32 20.70
N GLN A 109 20.72 -1.98 19.97
CA GLN A 109 21.65 -0.91 20.37
C GLN A 109 20.99 0.47 20.44
N HIS A 110 20.00 0.73 19.58
CA HIS A 110 19.29 2.01 19.48
C HIS A 110 17.84 1.95 19.99
N GLN A 111 17.51 0.97 20.83
CA GLN A 111 16.11 0.68 21.20
C GLN A 111 15.37 1.88 21.78
N ASP A 112 16.03 2.64 22.65
CA ASP A 112 15.42 3.82 23.29
C ASP A 112 15.16 4.93 22.27
N ASP A 113 16.13 5.22 21.40
CA ASP A 113 16.00 6.22 20.34
C ASP A 113 14.90 5.81 19.35
N ILE A 114 14.81 4.52 18.96
CA ILE A 114 13.77 4.00 18.08
C ILE A 114 12.39 4.12 18.75
N THR A 115 12.31 3.86 20.06
CA THR A 115 11.06 4.01 20.81
C THR A 115 10.61 5.46 20.84
N GLU A 116 11.53 6.41 21.01
CA GLU A 116 11.22 7.83 20.94
C GLU A 116 10.83 8.29 19.52
N LEU A 117 11.56 7.82 18.50
CA LEU A 117 11.20 8.06 17.08
C LEU A 117 9.76 7.68 16.79
N ARG A 118 9.32 6.50 17.26
CA ARG A 118 7.94 6.02 17.05
C ARG A 118 6.91 6.94 17.70
N LYS A 119 7.17 7.43 18.91
CA LYS A 119 6.29 8.41 19.58
C LYS A 119 6.21 9.72 18.80
N GLU A 120 7.33 10.21 18.28
CA GLU A 120 7.35 11.43 17.48
C GLU A 120 6.63 11.25 16.13
N ILE A 121 6.69 10.06 15.53
CA ILE A 121 5.90 9.73 14.33
C ILE A 121 4.40 9.75 14.66
N GLU A 122 3.99 9.13 15.76
CA GLU A 122 2.58 9.16 16.22
C GLU A 122 2.09 10.57 16.56
N ALA A 123 2.96 11.41 17.12
CA ALA A 123 2.65 12.79 17.44
C ALA A 123 2.61 13.71 16.19
N ASN A 124 3.24 13.29 15.09
CA ASN A 124 3.25 14.05 13.84
C ASN A 124 2.12 13.60 12.92
N ALA A 125 1.08 14.43 12.79
CA ALA A 125 -0.10 14.11 11.97
C ALA A 125 0.21 13.76 10.51
N LEU A 126 1.22 14.38 9.89
CA LEU A 126 1.58 14.05 8.50
C LEU A 126 2.16 12.65 8.38
N LEU A 127 3.09 12.30 9.29
CA LEU A 127 3.77 11.02 9.26
C LEU A 127 2.88 9.89 9.76
N PHE A 128 2.10 10.14 10.82
CA PHE A 128 1.10 9.20 11.31
C PHE A 128 0.10 8.81 10.21
N ASN A 129 -0.49 9.80 9.52
CA ASN A 129 -1.42 9.52 8.42
C ASN A 129 -0.74 8.78 7.25
N ALA A 130 0.54 9.06 6.98
CA ALA A 130 1.27 8.38 5.91
C ALA A 130 1.46 6.88 6.21
N ILE A 131 1.86 6.52 7.44
CA ILE A 131 2.01 5.11 7.83
C ILE A 131 0.64 4.43 7.95
N GLU A 132 -0.36 5.12 8.50
CA GLU A 132 -1.72 4.58 8.67
C GLU A 132 -2.37 4.26 7.32
N SER A 133 -2.22 5.13 6.31
CA SER A 133 -2.76 4.88 4.97
C SER A 133 -2.17 3.66 4.27
N ARG A 134 -1.01 3.18 4.72
CA ARG A 134 -0.39 1.95 4.24
C ARG A 134 -0.50 0.82 5.26
N ARG A 135 -1.33 1.00 6.29
CA ARG A 135 -1.57 0.06 7.40
C ARG A 135 -0.30 -0.39 8.09
N VAL A 136 0.70 0.49 8.14
CA VAL A 136 1.92 0.29 8.91
C VAL A 136 1.68 0.78 10.33
N GLN A 137 1.98 -0.05 11.32
CA GLN A 137 1.91 0.34 12.72
C GLN A 137 3.21 1.04 13.10
N ALA A 138 3.14 2.07 13.95
CA ALA A 138 4.34 2.78 14.41
C ALA A 138 5.35 1.81 15.08
N GLN A 139 4.86 0.81 15.82
CA GLN A 139 5.70 -0.23 16.42
C GLN A 139 6.51 -1.08 15.42
N ASP A 140 6.11 -1.12 14.15
CA ASP A 140 6.80 -1.86 13.10
C ASP A 140 7.84 -0.98 12.38
N VAL A 141 7.87 0.33 12.63
CA VAL A 141 8.89 1.23 12.07
C VAL A 141 10.23 0.97 12.75
N LEU A 142 11.27 0.70 11.96
CA LEU A 142 12.63 0.48 12.46
C LEU A 142 13.49 1.74 12.40
N ALA A 143 13.35 2.53 11.35
CA ALA A 143 14.11 3.76 11.15
C ALA A 143 13.43 4.67 10.13
N VAL A 144 13.89 5.92 10.12
CA VAL A 144 13.48 6.96 9.17
C VAL A 144 14.73 7.58 8.60
N GLU A 145 14.71 7.86 7.30
CA GLU A 145 15.75 8.59 6.58
C GLU A 145 15.16 9.84 5.91
N PHE A 146 15.87 10.95 6.01
CA PHE A 146 15.56 12.18 5.28
C PHE A 146 16.54 12.32 4.12
N GLY A 147 16.01 12.25 2.91
CA GLY A 147 16.79 12.38 1.66
C GLY A 147 16.80 13.83 1.17
N ASP A 148 16.33 14.02 -0.08
CA ASP A 148 16.12 15.37 -0.63
C ASP A 148 15.14 16.18 0.22
N PRO A 149 15.17 17.53 0.16
CA PRO A 149 14.20 18.37 0.84
C PRO A 149 12.75 17.93 0.57
N GLY A 150 12.00 17.67 1.64
CA GLY A 150 10.61 17.23 1.56
C GLY A 150 10.40 15.73 1.26
N LYS A 151 11.47 14.94 1.12
CA LYS A 151 11.40 13.49 0.96
C LYS A 151 11.81 12.76 2.24
N ILE A 152 11.02 11.76 2.60
CA ILE A 152 11.29 10.89 3.75
C ILE A 152 11.10 9.43 3.35
N VAL A 153 12.01 8.58 3.82
CA VAL A 153 11.93 7.12 3.66
C VAL A 153 11.67 6.50 5.03
N ILE A 154 10.66 5.66 5.12
CA ILE A 154 10.28 4.96 6.35
C ILE A 154 10.54 3.47 6.14
N TYR A 155 11.43 2.90 6.95
CA TYR A 155 11.74 1.47 6.93
C TYR A 155 10.87 0.74 7.95
N ALA A 156 10.00 -0.15 7.49
CA ALA A 156 9.02 -0.84 8.32
C ALA A 156 9.18 -2.36 8.23
N ALA A 157 9.30 -3.02 9.38
CA ALA A 157 9.23 -4.47 9.55
C ALA A 157 7.77 -4.96 9.48
N ALA A 158 7.13 -4.74 8.33
CA ALA A 158 5.73 -5.04 8.11
C ALA A 158 5.53 -5.71 6.74
N LYS A 159 4.37 -6.34 6.58
CA LYS A 159 3.88 -6.77 5.27
C LYS A 159 2.82 -5.78 4.77
N PRO A 160 2.82 -5.48 3.47
CA PRO A 160 1.78 -4.67 2.90
C PRO A 160 0.44 -5.42 2.93
N SER A 161 -0.63 -4.68 3.22
CA SER A 161 -1.98 -5.21 3.18
C SER A 161 -2.53 -5.08 1.76
N ASN A 162 -2.60 -6.19 1.02
CA ASN A 162 -3.33 -6.25 -0.26
C ASN A 162 -4.85 -6.19 -0.05
#